data_AF-A0AAJ7SD58-F1
#
_entry.id   AF-A0AAJ7SD58-F1
#
_cell.length_a   1.000
_cell.length_b   1.000
_cell.length_c   1.000
_cell.angle_alpha   90.00
_cell.angle_beta   90.00
_cell.angle_gamma   90.00
#
_symmetry.space_group_name_H-M   'P 1'
#
loop_
_entity.id
_entity.type
_entity.pdbx_description
1 polymer ?
#
loop_
_entity_poly.entity_id
_entity_poly.type
_entity_poly.pdbx_seq_one_letter_code
_entity_poly.pdbx_strand_id
1 'polypeptide(L)'
;MENRNFNFDGFYTEEIRNQNGGRIGFDVVPLKNLNGRSILARAGNLAGEVRNRGRRKPTIGNYCVFVDDFEKTALPIFDSNTDVLIIDEIGKMELLSEKFFEAVSKLFQTNSKLPFIIATVPLMSKVKNSRKYSSFFEEIHKDKRSIVITVNSQNRDKVPEQILQIIS
;
A
#
# COMPACT_ATOMS: atom_id res chain seq x y z
N MET A 1 -24.72 -6.47 -18.91
CA MET A 1 -23.72 -6.84 -17.90
C MET A 1 -24.39 -6.63 -16.56
N GLU A 2 -24.61 -7.70 -15.79
CA GLU A 2 -25.31 -7.62 -14.51
C GLU A 2 -24.53 -6.72 -13.54
N ASN A 3 -25.20 -5.75 -12.93
CA ASN A 3 -24.66 -4.91 -11.87
C ASN A 3 -24.33 -5.77 -10.64
N ARG A 4 -23.17 -6.41 -10.63
CA ARG A 4 -22.62 -6.99 -9.39
C ARG A 4 -22.17 -5.84 -8.50
N ASN A 5 -22.90 -5.64 -7.41
CA ASN A 5 -22.58 -4.62 -6.43
C ASN A 5 -21.51 -5.18 -5.48
N PHE A 6 -20.24 -5.04 -5.85
CA PHE A 6 -19.12 -5.46 -4.99
C PHE A 6 -18.98 -4.49 -3.81
N ASN A 7 -18.89 -5.02 -2.60
CA ASN A 7 -18.40 -4.24 -1.47
C ASN A 7 -16.87 -4.14 -1.57
N PHE A 8 -16.34 -2.93 -1.42
CA PHE A 8 -14.90 -2.68 -1.46
C PHE A 8 -14.45 -1.97 -0.18
N ASP A 9 -13.23 -2.28 0.24
CA ASP A 9 -12.53 -1.61 1.33
C ASP A 9 -11.05 -1.51 0.98
N GLY A 10 -10.29 -0.77 1.78
CA GLY A 10 -8.87 -0.60 1.56
C GLY A 10 -8.40 0.82 1.78
N PHE A 11 -7.21 1.11 1.26
CA PHE A 11 -6.66 2.46 1.23
C PHE A 11 -5.85 2.70 -0.03
N TYR A 12 -5.62 3.97 -0.30
CA TYR A 12 -4.64 4.43 -1.26
C TYR A 12 -3.71 5.46 -0.64
N THR A 13 -2.56 5.69 -1.27
CA THR A 13 -1.61 6.71 -0.83
C THR A 13 -1.73 7.96 -1.68
N GLU A 14 -1.67 9.12 -1.04
CA GLU A 14 -1.66 10.41 -1.73
C GLU A 14 -0.32 11.10 -1.56
N GLU A 15 0.25 11.54 -2.67
CA GLU A 15 1.42 12.41 -2.64
C GLU A 15 1.03 13.82 -2.21
N ILE A 16 1.63 14.30 -1.12
CA ILE A 16 1.38 15.64 -0.61
C ILE A 16 2.46 16.58 -1.11
N ARG A 17 2.04 17.71 -1.69
CA ARG A 17 2.91 18.75 -2.24
C ARG A 17 2.68 20.09 -1.52
N ASN A 18 3.72 20.91 -1.43
CA ASN A 18 3.60 22.28 -0.96
C ASN A 18 3.09 23.21 -2.08
N GLN A 19 2.86 24.48 -1.73
CA GLN A 19 2.40 25.53 -2.65
C GLN A 19 3.31 25.73 -3.87
N ASN A 20 4.59 25.39 -3.74
CA ASN A 20 5.58 25.50 -4.83
C ASN A 20 5.67 24.21 -5.66
N GLY A 21 4.77 23.24 -5.46
CA GLY A 21 4.74 21.95 -6.16
C GLY A 21 5.79 20.94 -5.68
N GLY A 22 6.59 21.28 -4.68
CA GLY A 22 7.59 20.39 -4.09
C GLY A 22 6.93 19.32 -3.22
N ARG A 23 7.35 18.05 -3.38
CA ARG A 23 6.82 16.93 -2.59
C ARG A 23 7.26 17.01 -1.14
N ILE A 24 6.30 17.05 -0.24
CA ILE A 24 6.51 17.18 1.21
C ILE A 24 6.20 15.90 1.99
N GLY A 25 5.54 14.92 1.38
CA GLY A 25 5.28 13.64 2.01
C GLY A 25 4.20 12.83 1.32
N PHE A 26 3.67 11.86 2.07
CA PHE A 26 2.62 10.96 1.64
C PHE A 26 1.62 10.76 2.77
N ASP A 27 0.34 10.72 2.42
CA ASP A 27 -0.75 10.36 3.32
C ASP A 27 -1.36 9.03 2.91
N VAL A 28 -1.97 8.34 3.87
CA VAL A 28 -2.81 7.16 3.62
C VAL A 28 -4.26 7.59 3.79
N VAL A 29 -5.07 7.26 2.78
CA VAL A 29 -6.50 7.62 2.74
C VAL A 29 -7.31 6.33 2.64
N PRO A 30 -8.14 6.01 3.65
CA PRO A 30 -8.96 4.82 3.61
C PRO A 30 -10.19 5.05 2.73
N LEU A 31 -10.63 4.01 2.02
CA LEU A 31 -11.68 4.13 1.00
C LEU A 31 -13.07 4.35 1.59
N LYS A 32 -13.38 3.75 2.74
CA LYS A 32 -14.71 3.87 3.37
C LYS A 32 -14.91 5.13 4.21
N ASN A 33 -13.83 5.71 4.74
CA ASN A 33 -13.90 6.87 5.63
C ASN A 33 -12.84 7.91 5.26
N LEU A 34 -13.12 8.75 4.26
CA LEU A 34 -12.14 9.72 3.76
C LEU A 34 -11.61 10.69 4.85
N ASN A 35 -12.35 10.89 5.94
CA ASN A 35 -11.91 11.68 7.09
C ASN A 35 -10.91 10.94 7.99
N GLY A 36 -10.75 9.64 7.82
CA GLY A 36 -9.77 8.78 8.51
C GLY A 36 -8.36 8.84 7.91
N ARG A 37 -8.05 9.87 7.12
CA ARG A 37 -6.71 10.11 6.56
C ARG A 37 -5.65 10.17 7.67
N SER A 38 -4.50 9.58 7.42
CA SER A 38 -3.33 9.70 8.30
C SER A 38 -2.03 9.92 7.53
N ILE A 39 -0.98 10.29 8.28
CA ILE A 39 0.35 10.52 7.72
C ILE A 39 1.05 9.17 7.51
N LEU A 40 1.51 8.90 6.29
CA LEU A 40 2.47 7.82 6.03
C LEU A 40 3.89 8.31 6.27
N ALA A 41 4.27 9.39 5.60
CA ALA A 41 5.63 9.91 5.64
C ALA A 41 5.71 11.42 5.38
N ARG A 42 6.76 12.05 5.91
CA ARG A 42 7.08 13.46 5.65
C ARG A 42 8.56 13.63 5.37
N ALA A 43 8.90 14.60 4.52
CA ALA A 43 10.29 14.93 4.22
C ALA A 43 11.04 15.30 5.52
N GLY A 44 12.30 14.87 5.65
CA GLY A 44 13.06 14.92 6.90
C GLY A 44 13.31 16.33 7.43
N ASN A 45 13.37 17.32 6.54
CA ASN A 45 13.44 18.74 6.88
C ASN A 45 12.10 19.29 7.43
N LEU A 46 10.98 18.64 7.13
CA LEU A 46 9.64 18.98 7.64
C LEU A 46 9.23 18.09 8.82
N ALA A 47 9.87 16.92 8.96
CA ALA A 47 9.77 16.05 10.12
C ALA A 47 10.62 16.55 11.31
N GLY A 48 11.31 17.68 11.14
CA GLY A 48 12.20 18.33 12.10
C GLY A 48 11.46 18.91 13.30
N GLU A 49 11.09 18.01 14.21
CA GLU A 49 10.85 18.18 15.66
C GLU A 49 10.26 16.89 16.26
N VAL A 50 9.85 15.92 15.42
CA VAL A 50 9.37 14.60 15.89
C VAL A 50 10.53 13.63 16.17
N ARG A 51 11.62 14.15 16.76
CA ARG A 51 12.53 13.36 17.59
C ARG A 51 11.83 13.12 18.93
N ASN A 52 10.72 12.39 18.90
CA ASN A 52 10.05 11.98 20.11
C ASN A 52 11.04 11.17 20.96
N ARG A 53 11.48 11.77 22.07
CA ARG A 53 11.86 11.09 23.31
C ARG A 53 12.68 9.80 23.09
N GLY A 54 13.85 9.93 22.47
CA GLY A 54 14.87 8.86 22.44
C GLY A 54 14.72 7.74 21.40
N ARG A 55 13.69 7.73 20.52
CA ARG A 55 13.60 6.77 19.40
C ARG A 55 13.56 7.47 18.05
N ARG A 56 14.57 7.21 17.21
CA ARG A 56 14.64 7.72 15.84
C ARG A 56 13.58 7.00 14.99
N LYS A 57 12.64 7.75 14.40
CA LYS A 57 11.67 7.19 13.43
C LYS A 57 12.42 6.55 12.26
N PRO A 58 11.91 5.44 11.70
CA PRO A 58 12.53 4.83 10.53
C PRO A 58 12.46 5.79 9.33
N THR A 59 13.47 5.73 8.48
CA THR A 59 13.62 6.64 7.34
C THR A 59 13.86 5.87 6.05
N ILE A 60 13.21 6.30 4.96
CA ILE A 60 13.46 5.81 3.60
C ILE A 60 13.88 7.00 2.74
N GLY A 61 15.16 7.04 2.35
CA GLY A 61 15.74 8.23 1.71
C GLY A 61 15.58 9.47 2.59
N ASN A 62 14.99 10.52 2.04
CA ASN A 62 14.72 11.77 2.75
C ASN A 62 13.40 11.76 3.54
N TYR A 63 12.67 10.66 3.62
CA TYR A 63 11.36 10.62 4.26
C TYR A 63 11.41 9.91 5.61
N CYS A 64 10.86 10.56 6.64
CA CYS A 64 10.58 9.97 7.94
C CYS A 64 9.20 9.31 7.91
N VAL A 65 9.13 8.04 8.29
CA VAL A 65 7.89 7.25 8.23
C VAL A 65 7.21 7.23 9.60
N PHE A 66 5.90 7.49 9.58
CA PHE A 66 5.04 7.57 10.76
C PHE A 66 4.27 6.25 10.91
N VAL A 67 5.01 5.19 11.28
CA VAL A 67 4.47 3.82 11.38
C VAL A 67 3.19 3.75 12.22
N ASP A 68 3.16 4.39 13.39
CA ASP A 68 1.98 4.38 14.27
C ASP A 68 0.76 5.06 13.63
N ASP A 69 0.95 6.11 12.82
CA ASP A 69 -0.13 6.83 12.16
C ASP A 69 -0.61 6.08 10.91
N PHE A 70 0.30 5.45 10.18
CA PHE A 70 -0.01 4.52 9.11
C PHE A 70 -0.86 3.36 9.62
N GLU A 71 -0.45 2.70 10.70
CA GLU A 71 -1.13 1.51 11.25
C GLU A 71 -2.60 1.79 11.63
N LYS A 72 -2.90 2.97 12.17
CA LYS A 72 -4.28 3.37 12.55
C LYS A 72 -5.25 3.33 11.37
N THR A 73 -4.75 3.56 10.16
CA THR A 73 -5.56 3.65 8.94
C THR A 73 -5.47 2.37 8.12
N ALA A 74 -4.28 1.78 8.03
CA ALA A 74 -4.00 0.66 7.14
C ALA A 74 -4.33 -0.71 7.73
N LEU A 75 -4.30 -0.90 9.06
CA LEU A 75 -4.59 -2.21 9.66
C LEU A 75 -6.09 -2.55 9.73
N PRO A 76 -7.02 -1.61 10.02
CA PRO A 76 -8.43 -1.96 10.15
C PRO A 76 -9.06 -2.57 8.89
N ILE A 77 -8.48 -2.35 7.71
CA ILE A 77 -9.01 -2.91 6.45
C ILE A 77 -8.98 -4.45 6.43
N PHE A 78 -8.06 -5.07 7.18
CA PHE A 78 -7.91 -6.54 7.21
C PHE A 78 -9.02 -7.23 8.01
N ASP A 79 -9.72 -6.48 8.87
CA ASP A 79 -10.88 -6.97 9.62
C ASP A 79 -12.20 -6.73 8.85
N SER A 80 -12.15 -6.10 7.68
CA SER A 80 -13.33 -5.78 6.89
C SER A 80 -13.89 -7.02 6.17
N ASN A 81 -15.21 -7.19 6.24
CA ASN A 81 -15.92 -8.16 5.40
C ASN A 81 -16.24 -7.51 4.05
N THR A 82 -15.35 -7.69 3.08
CA THR A 82 -15.40 -7.05 1.77
C THR A 82 -15.23 -8.08 0.66
N ASP A 83 -15.75 -7.79 -0.54
CA ASP A 83 -15.53 -8.65 -1.71
C ASP A 83 -14.20 -8.31 -2.38
N VAL A 84 -13.83 -7.02 -2.37
CA VAL A 84 -12.59 -6.50 -2.95
C VAL A 84 -11.83 -5.69 -1.89
N LEU A 85 -10.53 -5.96 -1.77
CA LEU A 85 -9.60 -5.22 -0.90
C LEU A 85 -8.57 -4.49 -1.76
N ILE A 86 -8.51 -3.17 -1.65
CA ILE A 86 -7.62 -2.31 -2.43
C ILE A 86 -6.46 -1.83 -1.55
N ILE A 87 -5.23 -2.08 -1.96
CA ILE A 87 -4.02 -1.70 -1.22
C ILE A 87 -3.04 -1.01 -2.15
N ASP A 88 -3.02 0.33 -2.12
CA ASP A 88 -2.06 1.14 -2.86
C ASP A 88 -1.19 1.94 -1.88
N GLU A 89 0.08 1.60 -1.60
CA GLU A 89 0.97 0.55 -2.16
C GLU A 89 1.40 -0.46 -1.08
N ILE A 90 1.83 -1.67 -1.49
CA ILE A 90 2.63 -2.58 -0.65
C ILE A 90 4.11 -2.32 -0.95
N GLY A 91 4.64 -1.24 -0.39
CA GLY A 91 5.99 -0.73 -0.68
C GLY A 91 6.93 -0.79 0.52
N LYS A 92 8.18 -0.35 0.31
CA LYS A 92 9.20 -0.36 1.39
C LYS A 92 8.82 0.54 2.57
N MET A 93 8.03 1.59 2.36
CA MET A 93 7.66 2.52 3.43
C MET A 93 6.60 1.91 4.34
N GLU A 94 5.59 1.28 3.75
CA GLU A 94 4.46 0.61 4.40
C GLU A 94 4.94 -0.64 5.14
N LEU A 95 5.84 -1.41 4.52
CA LEU A 95 6.45 -2.62 5.10
C LEU A 95 7.41 -2.33 6.27
N LEU A 96 7.64 -1.06 6.64
CA LEU A 96 8.29 -0.73 7.92
C LEU A 96 7.38 -1.02 9.12
N SER A 97 6.06 -1.06 8.93
CA SER A 97 5.15 -1.64 9.92
C SER A 97 5.25 -3.16 9.86
N GLU A 98 5.76 -3.77 10.93
CA GLU A 98 5.82 -5.24 11.04
C GLU A 98 4.43 -5.85 11.10
N LYS A 99 3.47 -5.18 11.77
CA LYS A 99 2.07 -5.62 11.82
C LYS A 99 1.43 -5.64 10.43
N PHE A 100 1.65 -4.58 9.65
CA PHE A 100 1.15 -4.51 8.28
C PHE A 100 1.78 -5.58 7.41
N PHE A 101 3.11 -5.77 7.51
CA PHE A 101 3.81 -6.81 6.79
C PHE A 101 3.28 -8.22 7.12
N GLU A 102 3.03 -8.50 8.39
CA GLU A 102 2.43 -9.77 8.82
C GLU A 102 1.00 -9.95 8.28
N ALA A 103 0.17 -8.91 8.34
CA ALA A 103 -1.20 -8.95 7.85
C ALA A 103 -1.24 -9.23 6.34
N VAL A 104 -0.44 -8.51 5.56
CA VAL A 104 -0.32 -8.72 4.11
C VAL A 104 0.27 -10.10 3.80
N SER A 105 1.29 -10.55 4.54
CA SER A 105 1.85 -11.90 4.36
C SER A 105 0.81 -13.00 4.59
N LYS A 106 -0.04 -12.85 5.60
CA LYS A 106 -1.15 -13.79 5.86
C LYS A 106 -2.18 -13.79 4.73
N LEU A 107 -2.49 -12.63 4.14
CA LEU A 107 -3.36 -12.56 2.96
C LEU A 107 -2.82 -13.40 1.80
N PHE A 108 -1.51 -13.34 1.54
CA PHE A 108 -0.90 -14.12 0.45
C PHE A 108 -0.60 -15.58 0.82
N GLN A 109 -0.64 -15.99 2.10
CA GLN A 109 -0.35 -17.37 2.50
C GLN A 109 -1.60 -18.24 2.69
N THR A 110 -2.75 -17.63 3.00
CA THR A 110 -3.95 -18.38 3.33
C THR A 110 -4.74 -18.82 2.09
N ASN A 111 -5.40 -19.98 2.18
CA ASN A 111 -6.33 -20.53 1.17
C ASN A 111 -7.79 -20.40 1.60
N SER A 112 -8.07 -19.59 2.63
CA SER A 112 -9.44 -19.31 3.10
C SER A 112 -10.18 -18.40 2.13
N LYS A 113 -11.47 -18.15 2.39
CA LYS A 113 -12.33 -17.25 1.63
C LYS A 113 -11.84 -15.79 1.80
N LEU A 114 -10.82 -15.43 1.03
CA LEU A 114 -10.22 -14.10 1.01
C LEU A 114 -10.99 -13.18 0.05
N PRO A 115 -11.01 -11.86 0.31
CA PRO A 115 -11.44 -10.90 -0.69
C PRO A 115 -10.55 -10.98 -1.93
N PHE A 116 -11.06 -10.55 -3.08
CA PHE A 116 -10.22 -10.28 -4.25
C PHE A 116 -9.30 -9.10 -3.94
N ILE A 117 -7.98 -9.28 -4.07
CA ILE A 117 -7.00 -8.24 -3.71
C ILE A 117 -6.57 -7.50 -4.97
N ILE A 118 -6.71 -6.19 -4.96
CA ILE A 118 -6.09 -5.28 -5.92
C ILE A 118 -4.99 -4.54 -5.17
N ALA A 119 -3.74 -4.76 -5.54
CA ALA A 119 -2.63 -4.07 -4.89
C ALA A 119 -1.61 -3.56 -5.89
N THR A 120 -0.99 -2.43 -5.56
CA THR A 120 0.20 -1.94 -6.25
C THR A 120 1.43 -2.41 -5.48
N VAL A 121 2.44 -2.87 -6.22
CA VAL A 121 3.73 -3.31 -5.68
C VAL A 121 4.86 -2.66 -6.47
N PRO A 122 6.01 -2.38 -5.84
CA PRO A 122 7.15 -1.84 -6.54
C PRO A 122 7.66 -2.84 -7.57
N LEU A 123 8.20 -2.34 -8.69
CA LEU A 123 8.90 -3.17 -9.67
C LEU A 123 9.96 -4.04 -8.97
N MET A 124 10.03 -5.32 -9.36
CA MET A 124 10.95 -6.29 -8.76
C MET A 124 12.40 -5.78 -8.74
N SER A 125 12.84 -5.09 -9.80
CA SER A 125 14.18 -4.49 -9.90
C SER A 125 14.47 -3.48 -8.78
N LYS A 126 13.46 -2.80 -8.22
CA LYS A 126 13.61 -1.84 -7.12
C LYS A 126 13.67 -2.50 -5.73
N VAL A 127 13.26 -3.77 -5.61
CA VAL A 127 13.21 -4.50 -4.34
C VAL A 127 14.21 -5.64 -4.22
N LYS A 128 14.82 -6.09 -5.33
CA LYS A 128 15.88 -7.13 -5.34
C LYS A 128 17.02 -6.90 -4.35
N ASN A 129 17.40 -5.65 -4.10
CA ASN A 129 18.49 -5.32 -3.17
C ASN A 129 18.05 -5.23 -1.70
N SER A 130 16.75 -5.36 -1.41
CA SER A 130 16.24 -5.34 -0.04
C SER A 130 16.17 -6.76 0.51
N ARG A 131 17.24 -7.18 1.21
CA ARG A 131 17.33 -8.53 1.80
C ARG A 131 16.15 -8.88 2.72
N LYS A 132 15.51 -7.89 3.35
CA LYS A 132 14.35 -8.09 4.25
C LYS A 132 13.06 -8.43 3.49
N TYR A 133 12.83 -7.84 2.32
CA TYR A 133 11.54 -7.94 1.62
C TYR A 133 11.61 -8.66 0.26
N SER A 134 12.81 -9.01 -0.22
CA SER A 134 12.99 -9.61 -1.55
C SER A 134 12.26 -10.95 -1.70
N SER A 135 12.34 -11.82 -0.69
CA SER A 135 11.63 -13.12 -0.70
C SER A 135 10.12 -12.93 -0.79
N PHE A 136 9.56 -12.01 0.00
CA PHE A 136 8.14 -11.70 0.00
C PHE A 136 7.65 -11.21 -1.37
N PHE A 137 8.34 -10.25 -1.99
CA PHE A 137 7.94 -9.78 -3.31
C PHE A 137 8.09 -10.88 -4.37
N GLU A 138 9.14 -11.70 -4.30
CA GLU A 138 9.32 -12.83 -5.20
C GLU A 138 8.19 -13.87 -5.05
N GLU A 139 7.76 -14.15 -3.83
CA GLU A 139 6.63 -15.04 -3.54
C GLU A 139 5.34 -14.51 -4.16
N ILE A 140 5.01 -13.22 -3.98
CA ILE A 140 3.83 -12.60 -4.61
C ILE A 140 3.87 -12.73 -6.15
N HIS A 141 5.05 -12.50 -6.75
CA HIS A 141 5.20 -12.55 -8.21
C HIS A 141 5.18 -13.99 -8.76
N LYS A 142 5.56 -14.98 -7.96
CA LYS A 142 5.55 -16.41 -8.33
C LYS A 142 4.24 -17.10 -7.98
N ASP A 143 3.39 -16.47 -7.16
CA ASP A 143 2.10 -17.02 -6.78
C ASP A 143 1.20 -17.17 -8.01
N LYS A 144 0.80 -18.42 -8.28
CA LYS A 144 -0.04 -18.77 -9.43
C LYS A 144 -1.47 -18.24 -9.32
N ARG A 145 -1.89 -17.79 -8.14
CA ARG A 145 -3.19 -17.16 -7.89
C ARG A 145 -3.18 -15.66 -8.23
N SER A 146 -1.99 -15.08 -8.41
CA SER A 146 -1.81 -13.66 -8.69
C SER A 146 -1.72 -13.39 -10.19
N ILE A 147 -2.36 -12.30 -10.64
CA ILE A 147 -2.16 -11.74 -11.97
C ILE A 147 -1.32 -10.47 -11.81
N VAL A 148 -0.09 -10.49 -12.34
CA VAL A 148 0.82 -9.35 -12.25
C VAL A 148 0.76 -8.54 -13.55
N ILE A 149 0.22 -7.33 -13.47
CA ILE A 149 0.18 -6.38 -14.59
C ILE A 149 1.31 -5.38 -14.41
N THR A 150 2.29 -5.39 -15.31
CA THR A 150 3.36 -4.37 -15.31
C THR A 150 2.87 -3.11 -16.03
N VAL A 151 2.67 -2.04 -15.26
CA VAL A 151 2.17 -0.76 -15.78
C VAL A 151 3.29 0.06 -16.41
N ASN A 152 3.02 0.64 -17.58
CA ASN A 152 3.88 1.53 -18.33
C ASN A 152 3.06 2.66 -18.99
N SER A 153 3.72 3.62 -19.64
CA SER A 153 3.05 4.76 -20.25
C SER A 153 2.06 4.42 -21.37
N GLN A 154 2.18 3.23 -21.97
CA GLN A 154 1.33 2.80 -23.09
C GLN A 154 0.08 2.05 -22.63
N ASN A 155 0.11 1.42 -21.44
CA ASN A 155 -1.00 0.61 -20.94
C ASN A 155 -1.72 1.21 -19.72
N ARG A 156 -1.16 2.22 -19.04
CA ARG A 156 -1.71 2.78 -17.79
C ARG A 156 -3.21 3.10 -17.85
N ASP A 157 -3.66 3.68 -18.97
CA ASP A 157 -5.04 4.14 -19.13
C ASP A 157 -6.00 2.99 -19.49
N LYS A 158 -5.47 1.77 -19.68
CA LYS A 158 -6.22 0.54 -19.97
C LYS A 158 -6.25 -0.45 -18.79
N VAL A 159 -5.46 -0.18 -17.75
CA VAL A 159 -5.35 -1.06 -16.57
C VAL A 159 -6.70 -1.19 -15.84
N PRO A 160 -7.48 -0.11 -15.63
CA PRO A 160 -8.79 -0.24 -14.99
C PRO A 160 -9.72 -1.22 -15.70
N GLU A 161 -9.79 -1.15 -17.04
CA GLU A 161 -10.62 -2.07 -17.83
C GLU A 161 -10.14 -3.51 -17.74
N GLN A 162 -8.81 -3.74 -17.74
CA GLN A 162 -8.23 -5.07 -17.56
C GLN A 162 -8.57 -5.65 -16.18
N ILE A 163 -8.51 -4.85 -15.12
CA ILE A 163 -8.87 -5.28 -13.77
C ILE A 163 -10.36 -5.64 -13.71
N LEU A 164 -11.24 -4.82 -14.29
CA LEU A 164 -12.67 -5.10 -14.32
C LEU A 164 -13.01 -6.42 -15.02
N GLN A 165 -12.30 -6.76 -16.10
CA GLN A 165 -12.46 -8.04 -16.81
C GLN A 165 -12.01 -9.26 -15.98
N ILE A 166 -11.07 -9.08 -15.06
CA ILE A 166 -10.58 -10.16 -14.19
C ILE A 166 -11.54 -10.41 -13.03
N ILE A 167 -12.18 -9.35 -12.51
CA ILE A 167 -13.07 -9.41 -11.34
C ILE A 167 -14.50 -9.82 -11.74
N SER A 168 -14.91 -9.56 -13.00
CA SER A 168 -16.23 -9.92 -13.54
C SER A 168 -16.41 -11.42 -13.77
#